data_AF-A0A6V7YD32-F1
#
_entry.id   AF-A0A6V7YD32-F1
#
_cell.length_a   1.000
_cell.length_b   1.000
_cell.length_c   1.000
_cell.angle_alpha   90.00
_cell.angle_beta   90.00
_cell.angle_gamma   90.00
#
_symmetry.space_group_name_H-M   'P 1'
#
loop_
_entity.id
_entity.type
_entity.pdbx_description
1 polymer ?
#
loop_
_entity_poly.entity_id
_entity_poly.type
_entity_poly.pdbx_seq_one_letter_code
_entity_poly.pdbx_strand_id
1 'polypeptide(L)'
;MEYSHIEICLKFENSGNYFIIVWSNINIGWFQFYVKIKKINEEKCVFKMFKKISDLDKNIFKNLRHNITIYVSETEVDETENGKMNVYSGNLFNNSIEAEFVASITPLLIDGGYEFYLDKDGITKERMKIVERIF
;
A
#
# COMPACT_ATOMS: atom_id res chain seq x y z
N MET A 1 21.16 -1.16 1.29
CA MET A 1 20.04 -0.19 1.39
C MET A 1 18.79 -0.94 1.03
N GLU A 2 17.85 -1.06 1.96
CA GLU A 2 16.53 -1.63 1.65
C GLU A 2 15.76 -0.61 0.82
N TYR A 3 15.48 -0.97 -0.43
CA TYR A 3 14.57 -0.23 -1.27
C TYR A 3 13.20 -0.86 -1.13
N SER A 4 12.22 -0.05 -0.74
CA SER A 4 10.81 -0.45 -0.74
C SER A 4 10.04 0.45 -1.68
N HIS A 5 8.98 -0.08 -2.27
CA HIS A 5 8.07 0.69 -3.09
C HIS A 5 6.63 0.24 -2.86
N ILE A 6 5.70 1.14 -3.15
CA ILE A 6 4.27 0.86 -3.23
C ILE A 6 3.80 1.36 -4.60
N GLU A 7 3.06 0.50 -5.29
CA GLU A 7 2.32 0.84 -6.50
C GLU A 7 0.89 0.31 -6.34
N ILE A 8 -0.09 1.20 -6.43
CA ILE A 8 -1.51 0.86 -6.31
C ILE A 8 -2.25 1.54 -7.43
N CYS A 9 -2.95 0.77 -8.25
CA CYS A 9 -3.79 1.25 -9.34
C CYS A 9 -5.25 0.95 -9.02
N LEU A 10 -6.09 1.99 -9.04
CA LEU A 10 -7.54 1.89 -8.83
C LEU A 10 -8.26 2.55 -10.00
N LYS A 11 -9.44 2.01 -10.34
CA LYS A 11 -10.35 2.60 -11.32
C LYS A 11 -11.43 3.37 -10.59
N PHE A 12 -11.63 4.63 -10.95
CA PHE A 12 -12.59 5.53 -10.32
C PHE A 12 -13.78 5.75 -11.22
N GLU A 13 -14.99 5.53 -10.70
CA GLU A 13 -16.21 5.73 -11.48
C GLU A 13 -16.43 7.21 -11.80
N ASN A 14 -16.10 8.11 -10.88
CA ASN A 14 -16.32 9.55 -11.01
C ASN A 14 -15.00 10.33 -11.06
N SER A 15 -15.04 11.50 -11.69
CA SER A 15 -13.96 12.49 -11.60
C SER A 15 -14.04 13.22 -10.26
N GLY A 16 -12.88 13.60 -9.71
CA GLY A 16 -12.81 14.27 -8.43
C GLY A 16 -11.40 14.24 -7.86
N ASN A 17 -11.24 14.79 -6.67
CA ASN A 17 -10.03 14.64 -5.88
C ASN A 17 -10.31 13.58 -4.81
N TYR A 18 -9.39 12.64 -4.64
CA TYR A 18 -9.52 11.56 -3.68
C TYR A 18 -8.24 11.41 -2.89
N PHE A 19 -8.33 10.74 -1.75
CA PHE A 19 -7.16 10.11 -1.14
C PHE A 19 -7.37 8.60 -1.00
N ILE A 20 -6.28 7.87 -1.21
CA ILE A 20 -6.18 6.42 -1.04
C ILE A 20 -5.42 6.17 0.25
N ILE A 21 -6.01 5.43 1.17
CA ILE A 21 -5.38 4.99 2.41
C ILE A 21 -4.89 3.55 2.23
N VAL A 22 -3.65 3.32 2.63
CA VAL A 22 -3.04 2.00 2.70
C VAL A 22 -2.69 1.72 4.14
N TRP A 23 -3.42 0.80 4.73
CA TRP A 23 -3.37 0.48 6.15
C TRP A 23 -3.24 -1.02 6.37
N SER A 24 -2.85 -1.39 7.59
CA SER A 24 -2.90 -2.77 8.08
C SER A 24 -3.65 -2.73 9.40
N ASN A 25 -4.45 -3.75 9.73
CA ASN A 25 -5.30 -3.80 10.93
C ASN A 25 -4.57 -3.66 12.30
N ILE A 26 -3.27 -3.37 12.29
CA ILE A 26 -2.42 -3.13 13.45
C ILE A 26 -2.24 -1.61 13.63
N ASN A 27 -2.54 -1.09 14.81
CA ASN A 27 -2.59 0.34 15.18
C ASN A 27 -1.20 1.01 15.27
N ILE A 28 -0.43 0.98 14.20
CA ILE A 28 0.90 1.59 14.14
C ILE A 28 0.91 2.82 13.24
N GLY A 29 0.29 2.75 12.07
CA GLY A 29 0.23 3.86 11.12
C GLY A 29 -0.30 3.43 9.75
N TRP A 30 -0.45 4.41 8.86
CA TRP A 30 -0.93 4.21 7.48
C TRP A 30 -0.29 5.22 6.53
N PHE A 31 -0.31 4.87 5.25
CA PHE A 31 0.02 5.78 4.16
C PHE A 31 -1.26 6.36 3.57
N GLN A 32 -1.22 7.64 3.21
CA GLN A 32 -2.30 8.31 2.50
C GLN A 32 -1.75 8.96 1.23
N PHE A 33 -2.30 8.61 0.07
CA PHE A 33 -1.90 9.13 -1.23
C PHE A 33 -3.02 9.96 -1.84
N TYR A 34 -2.73 11.19 -2.23
CA TYR A 34 -3.70 12.04 -2.93
C TYR A 34 -3.70 11.75 -4.42
N VAL A 35 -4.89 11.64 -5.02
CA VAL A 35 -5.06 11.41 -6.45
C VAL A 35 -6.11 12.36 -7.03
N LYS A 36 -5.81 12.87 -8.23
CA LYS A 36 -6.74 13.70 -9.01
C LYS A 36 -7.20 12.93 -10.24
N ILE A 37 -8.51 12.70 -10.29
CA ILE A 37 -9.19 11.95 -11.34
C ILE A 37 -9.86 12.96 -12.27
N LYS A 38 -9.39 13.03 -13.51
CA LYS A 38 -9.83 14.05 -14.48
C LYS A 38 -11.04 13.56 -15.28
N LYS A 39 -11.23 12.25 -15.40
CA LYS A 39 -12.29 11.64 -16.21
C LYS A 39 -13.00 10.52 -15.46
N ILE A 40 -14.30 10.38 -15.73
CA ILE A 40 -15.11 9.22 -15.34
C ILE A 40 -14.43 7.94 -15.87
N ASN A 41 -14.43 6.88 -15.06
CA ASN A 41 -13.82 5.58 -15.36
C ASN A 41 -12.30 5.62 -15.61
N GLU A 42 -11.59 6.64 -15.12
CA GLU A 42 -10.13 6.72 -15.22
C GLU A 42 -9.46 5.76 -14.23
N GLU A 43 -8.50 4.99 -14.73
CA GLU A 43 -7.56 4.25 -13.90
C GLU A 43 -6.43 5.18 -13.47
N LYS A 44 -6.12 5.17 -12.17
CA LYS A 44 -5.06 5.97 -11.59
C LYS A 44 -4.16 5.14 -10.70
N CYS A 45 -2.86 5.22 -10.97
CA CYS A 45 -1.84 4.59 -10.16
C CYS A 45 -1.15 5.63 -9.27
N VAL A 46 -0.93 5.27 -8.01
CA VAL A 46 0.01 5.95 -7.10
C VAL A 46 1.26 5.12 -6.99
N PHE A 47 2.41 5.75 -7.21
CA PHE A 47 3.71 5.11 -7.13
C PHE A 47 4.63 5.88 -6.19
N LYS A 48 5.23 5.18 -5.23
CA LYS A 48 6.20 5.77 -4.30
C LYS A 48 7.39 4.85 -4.08
N MET A 49 8.59 5.37 -4.38
CA MET A 49 9.85 4.79 -3.98
C MET A 49 10.32 5.34 -2.63
N PHE A 50 10.72 4.45 -1.74
CA PHE A 50 11.28 4.78 -0.44
C PHE A 50 12.79 4.47 -0.43
N LYS A 51 13.60 5.52 -0.61
CA LYS A 51 15.08 5.41 -0.63
C LYS A 51 15.71 5.52 0.77
N LYS A 52 15.06 6.27 1.67
CA LYS A 52 15.40 6.40 3.10
C LYS A 52 14.11 6.20 3.87
N ILE A 53 14.00 5.07 4.55
CA ILE A 53 12.77 4.63 5.22
C ILE A 53 12.88 5.03 6.69
N SER A 54 11.94 5.84 7.18
CA SER A 54 11.86 6.14 8.62
C SER A 54 11.46 4.89 9.42
N ASP A 55 11.66 4.89 10.74
CA ASP A 55 11.25 3.72 11.54
C ASP A 55 9.73 3.53 11.55
N LEU A 56 8.96 4.62 11.43
CA LEU A 56 7.50 4.53 11.24
C LEU A 56 7.17 3.84 9.92
N ASP A 57 7.77 4.27 8.81
CA ASP A 57 7.56 3.64 7.50
C ASP A 57 7.92 2.15 7.53
N LYS A 58 9.06 1.78 8.15
CA LYS A 58 9.49 0.38 8.30
C LYS A 58 8.44 -0.44 9.06
N ASN A 59 7.91 0.09 10.14
CA ASN A 59 6.90 -0.61 10.93
C ASN A 59 5.59 -0.75 10.14
N ILE A 60 5.15 0.28 9.42
CA ILE A 60 3.99 0.20 8.53
C ILE A 60 4.23 -0.90 7.47
N PHE A 61 5.38 -0.89 6.79
CA PHE A 61 5.74 -1.91 5.80
C PHE A 61 5.73 -3.33 6.37
N LYS A 62 6.26 -3.52 7.57
CA LYS A 62 6.26 -4.82 8.23
C LYS A 62 4.83 -5.36 8.42
N ASN A 63 3.88 -4.50 8.80
CA ASN A 63 2.49 -4.90 8.98
C ASN A 63 1.76 -5.13 7.66
N LEU A 64 2.06 -4.32 6.64
CA LEU A 64 1.52 -4.50 5.30
C LEU A 64 1.91 -5.87 4.68
N ARG A 65 2.98 -6.53 5.17
CA ARG A 65 3.30 -7.90 4.75
C ARG A 65 2.31 -8.95 5.26
N HIS A 66 1.56 -8.67 6.32
CA HIS A 66 0.57 -9.58 6.89
C HIS A 66 -0.84 -9.31 6.37
N ASN A 67 -1.19 -8.03 6.23
CA ASN A 67 -2.48 -7.61 5.69
C ASN A 67 -2.37 -6.18 5.16
N ILE A 68 -2.96 -5.96 3.99
CA ILE A 68 -3.10 -4.66 3.36
C ILE A 68 -4.60 -4.40 3.23
N THR A 69 -5.08 -3.32 3.82
CA THR A 69 -6.42 -2.83 3.63
C THR A 69 -6.37 -1.48 2.94
N ILE A 70 -7.16 -1.34 1.88
CA ILE A 70 -7.23 -0.15 1.04
C ILE A 70 -8.58 0.52 1.27
N TYR A 71 -8.55 1.80 1.64
CA TYR A 71 -9.72 2.66 1.69
C TYR A 71 -9.55 3.84 0.74
N VAL A 72 -10.65 4.41 0.29
CA VAL A 72 -10.68 5.60 -0.56
C VAL A 72 -11.71 6.58 -0.02
N SER A 73 -11.40 7.87 -0.07
CA SER A 73 -12.38 8.90 0.22
C SER A 73 -12.23 10.05 -0.75
N GLU A 74 -13.36 10.68 -1.07
CA GLU A 74 -13.37 11.95 -1.80
C GLU A 74 -12.87 13.07 -0.89
N THR A 75 -12.22 14.08 -1.45
CA THR A 75 -11.71 15.21 -0.68
C THR A 75 -11.91 16.53 -1.41
N GLU A 76 -12.31 17.55 -0.67
CA GLU A 76 -12.47 18.90 -1.19
C GLU A 76 -11.12 19.65 -1.30
N VAL A 77 -10.02 19.05 -0.84
CA VAL A 77 -8.70 19.71 -0.81
C VAL A 77 -8.11 19.78 -2.22
N ASP A 78 -8.46 20.84 -2.94
CA ASP A 78 -8.03 21.13 -4.31
C ASP A 78 -6.50 21.35 -4.46
N GLU A 79 -5.81 21.67 -3.36
CA GLU A 79 -4.38 22.00 -3.32
C GLU A 79 -3.44 20.81 -3.14
N THR A 80 -3.96 19.57 -3.14
CA THR A 80 -3.11 18.40 -2.98
C THR A 80 -2.48 17.99 -4.31
N GLU A 81 -1.15 18.07 -4.38
CA GLU A 81 -0.37 17.60 -5.52
C GLU A 81 -0.66 16.11 -5.77
N ASN A 82 -1.08 15.77 -7.00
CA ASN A 82 -1.37 14.39 -7.37
C ASN A 82 -0.14 13.50 -7.16
N GLY A 83 -0.28 12.44 -6.36
CA GLY A 83 0.81 11.55 -5.94
C GLY A 83 1.52 11.99 -4.66
N LYS A 84 1.12 13.12 -4.05
CA LYS A 84 1.59 13.49 -2.70
C LYS A 84 1.17 12.41 -1.72
N MET A 85 2.09 12.09 -0.82
CA MET A 85 1.90 11.08 0.21
C MET A 85 2.12 11.69 1.59
N ASN A 86 1.21 11.41 2.51
CA ASN A 86 1.38 11.63 3.94
C ASN A 86 1.52 10.28 4.66
N VAL A 87 2.19 10.31 5.80
CA VAL A 87 2.32 9.16 6.72
C VAL A 87 1.74 9.59 8.06
N TYR A 88 0.89 8.73 8.62
CA TYR A 88 0.24 8.97 9.90
C TYR A 88 0.56 7.83 10.86
N SER A 89 0.62 8.13 12.15
CA SER A 89 0.79 7.16 13.22
C SER A 89 -0.52 6.89 13.96
N GLY A 90 -0.67 5.70 14.53
CA GLY A 90 -1.80 5.31 15.38
C GLY A 90 -2.87 4.45 14.69
N ASN A 91 -4.12 4.59 15.11
CA ASN A 91 -5.28 3.91 14.52
C ASN A 91 -6.02 4.84 13.55
N LEU A 92 -6.34 4.35 12.35
CA LEU A 92 -7.09 5.07 11.34
C LEU A 92 -8.44 5.59 11.88
N PHE A 93 -9.18 4.74 12.59
CA PHE A 93 -10.53 5.05 13.09
C PHE A 93 -10.56 6.06 14.24
N ASN A 94 -9.42 6.30 14.91
CA ASN A 94 -9.34 7.34 15.93
C ASN A 94 -9.33 8.76 15.33
N ASN A 95 -9.14 8.89 14.01
CA ASN A 95 -9.04 10.19 13.33
C ASN A 95 -10.35 10.63 12.65
N SER A 96 -11.46 9.92 12.89
CA SER A 96 -12.77 10.25 12.31
C SER A 96 -12.75 10.39 10.78
N ILE A 97 -11.89 9.61 10.11
CA ILE A 97 -11.79 9.63 8.65
C ILE A 97 -12.93 8.79 8.08
N GLU A 98 -13.88 9.43 7.41
CA GLU A 98 -14.87 8.75 6.59
C GLU A 98 -14.21 8.30 5.28
N ALA A 99 -14.02 6.99 5.11
CA ALA A 99 -13.46 6.41 3.91
C ALA A 99 -14.15 5.09 3.56
N GLU A 100 -14.36 4.87 2.27
CA GLU A 100 -14.97 3.68 1.71
C GLU A 100 -13.96 2.53 1.61
N PHE A 101 -14.37 1.34 2.01
CA PHE A 101 -13.56 0.13 1.88
C PHE A 101 -13.49 -0.31 0.42
N VAL A 102 -12.27 -0.52 -0.09
CA VAL A 102 -12.04 -1.00 -1.45
C VAL A 102 -11.62 -2.47 -1.47
N ALA A 103 -10.60 -2.82 -0.68
CA ALA A 103 -10.06 -4.17 -0.68
C ALA A 103 -9.34 -4.50 0.63
N SER A 104 -9.32 -5.79 0.98
CA SER A 104 -8.39 -6.34 1.97
C SER A 104 -7.64 -7.50 1.32
N ILE A 105 -6.32 -7.42 1.37
CA ILE A 105 -5.38 -8.34 0.74
C ILE A 105 -4.56 -8.97 1.86
N THR A 106 -4.62 -10.28 1.98
CA THR A 106 -3.76 -11.04 2.88
C THR A 106 -2.65 -11.68 2.05
N PRO A 107 -1.40 -11.17 2.11
CA PRO A 107 -0.30 -11.79 1.39
C PRO A 107 -0.09 -13.21 1.89
N LEU A 108 0.17 -14.14 0.96
CA LEU A 108 0.47 -15.54 1.30
C LEU A 108 1.94 -15.74 1.76
N LEU A 109 2.65 -14.64 2.03
CA LEU A 109 4.04 -14.64 2.43
C LEU A 109 4.16 -14.94 3.94
N ILE A 110 4.64 -16.13 4.26
CA ILE A 110 5.12 -16.48 5.61
C ILE A 110 6.48 -15.78 5.82
N ASP A 111 6.85 -15.40 7.04
CA ASP A 111 8.17 -14.80 7.30
C ASP A 111 9.31 -15.68 6.76
N GLY A 112 10.08 -15.16 5.79
CA GLY A 112 11.15 -15.91 5.12
C GLY A 112 11.74 -15.19 3.91
N GLY A 113 12.85 -15.69 3.40
CA GLY A 113 13.32 -15.32 2.06
C GLY A 113 12.51 -16.09 1.02
N TYR A 114 12.25 -15.49 -0.14
CA TYR A 114 11.55 -16.16 -1.25
C TYR A 114 12.36 -16.06 -2.53
N GLU A 115 12.19 -17.07 -3.38
CA GLU A 115 12.65 -17.06 -4.76
C GLU A 115 11.46 -17.34 -5.67
N PHE A 116 11.26 -16.45 -6.65
CA PHE A 116 10.23 -16.57 -7.68
C PHE A 116 10.88 -17.05 -8.97
N TYR A 117 10.24 -18.00 -9.64
CA TYR A 117 10.71 -18.58 -10.90
C TYR A 117 9.51 -18.96 -11.77
N LEU A 118 9.72 -19.04 -13.09
CA LEU A 118 8.73 -19.58 -14.02
C LEU A 118 8.86 -21.09 -14.07
N ASP A 119 7.75 -21.83 -14.01
CA ASP A 119 7.76 -23.25 -14.29
C ASP A 119 7.85 -23.54 -15.80
N LYS A 120 7.85 -24.82 -16.16
CA LYS A 120 7.92 -25.30 -17.55
C LYS A 120 6.77 -24.79 -18.43
N ASP A 121 5.66 -24.38 -17.82
CA ASP A 121 4.46 -23.90 -18.51
C ASP A 121 4.38 -22.35 -18.49
N GLY A 122 5.43 -21.68 -17.99
CA GLY A 122 5.50 -20.22 -17.91
C GLY A 122 4.69 -19.62 -16.75
N ILE A 123 4.25 -20.43 -15.79
CA ILE A 123 3.50 -19.96 -14.62
C ILE A 123 4.50 -19.57 -13.52
N THR A 124 4.34 -18.37 -12.96
CA THR A 124 5.15 -17.94 -11.81
C THR A 124 4.85 -18.82 -10.59
N LYS A 125 5.89 -19.45 -10.07
CA LYS A 125 5.90 -20.21 -8.82
C LYS A 125 6.81 -19.53 -7.80
N GLU A 126 6.57 -19.83 -6.54
CA GLU A 126 7.42 -19.40 -5.43
C GLU A 126 7.99 -20.61 -4.68
N ARG A 127 9.17 -20.43 -4.10
CA ARG A 127 9.70 -21.33 -3.06
C ARG A 127 10.34 -20.52 -1.95
N MET A 128 10.20 -21.00 -0.72
CA MET A 128 10.86 -20.39 0.43
C MET A 128 12.38 -20.65 0.34
N LYS A 129 13.19 -19.59 0.39
CA LYS A 129 14.62 -19.72 0.68
C LYS A 129 14.74 -20.16 2.13
N ILE A 130 15.24 -21.37 2.33
CA ILE A 130 15.73 -21.80 3.64
C ILE A 130 16.91 -20.90 3.96
N VAL A 131 16.72 -19.95 4.87
CA VAL A 131 17.82 -19.18 5.44
C VAL A 131 18.29 -19.99 6.63
N GLU A 132 19.42 -20.69 6.50
CA GLU A 132 20.09 -21.29 7.65
C GLU A 132 20.40 -20.17 8.65
N ARG A 133 19.62 -20.08 9.72
CA ARG A 133 20.02 -19.28 10.88
C ARG A 133 21.16 -20.03 11.53
N ILE A 134 22.39 -19.62 11.25
CA ILE A 134 23.54 -19.96 12.09
C ILE A 134 23.26 -19.29 13.44
N PHE A 135 22.85 -20.09 14.43
CA PHE A 135 22.74 -19.68 15.82
C PHE A 135 24.11 -19.68 16.49
#